data_AF-A0A5Q0EMY5-F1
#
_entry.id   AF-A0A5Q0EMY5-F1
#
_cell.length_a   1.000
_cell.length_b   1.000
_cell.length_c   1.000
_cell.angle_alpha   90.00
_cell.angle_beta   90.00
_cell.angle_gamma   90.00
#
_symmetry.space_group_name_H-M   'P 1'
#
loop_
_entity.id
_entity.type
_entity.pdbx_description
1 polymer ?
#
loop_
_entity_poly.entity_id
_entity_poly.type
_entity_poly.pdbx_seq_one_letter_code
_entity_poly.pdbx_strand_id
1 'polypeptide(L)'
;MRKRILERTTPEPRPTDNTNWLDLERLAQVEVSSEDADHPIEQALLGGTGTGWRAADPGPQSLRLIFDRPQRIGLIYLRFAEQGHRRTQEYQLRWSADRGSSYQEILRQQWNFDPEAASEEIERHQVDLPEVSVLELNINPDIGGAPRIASLAEWRMA
;
A
#
# COMPACT_ATOMS: atom_id res chain seq x y z
N MET A 1 -5.29 32.83 22.60
CA MET A 1 -4.48 31.76 21.99
C MET A 1 -3.93 32.27 20.66
N ARG A 2 -2.64 32.06 20.35
CA ARG A 2 -2.04 32.47 19.07
C ARG A 2 -2.10 31.28 18.09
N LYS A 3 -2.88 31.42 17.01
CA LYS A 3 -2.93 30.42 15.92
C LYS A 3 -2.08 30.90 14.75
N ARG A 4 -1.28 30.01 14.17
CA ARG A 4 -0.72 30.17 12.82
C ARG A 4 -1.40 29.15 11.93
N ILE A 5 -1.93 29.61 10.81
CA ILE A 5 -2.44 28.75 9.75
C ILE A 5 -1.20 28.29 8.99
N LEU A 6 -0.96 26.98 8.96
CA LEU A 6 0.05 26.40 8.08
C LEU A 6 -0.48 26.50 6.65
N GLU A 7 0.37 26.94 5.73
CA GLU A 7 0.05 26.89 4.31
C GLU A 7 -0.26 25.44 3.95
N ARG A 8 -1.41 25.22 3.31
CA ARG A 8 -1.79 23.88 2.83
C ARG A 8 -0.73 23.45 1.83
N THR A 9 0.06 22.43 2.17
CA THR A 9 0.86 21.71 1.20
C THR A 9 -0.08 21.24 0.10
N THR A 10 0.15 21.72 -1.12
CA THR A 10 -0.54 21.25 -2.33
C THR A 10 -0.44 19.72 -2.39
N PRO A 11 -1.48 19.00 -2.86
CA PRO A 11 -1.38 17.55 -3.06
C PRO A 11 -0.10 17.26 -3.85
N GLU A 12 0.77 16.41 -3.31
CA GLU A 12 2.04 16.11 -3.96
C GLU A 12 1.76 15.53 -5.37
N PRO A 13 2.41 16.04 -6.42
CA PRO A 13 2.26 15.50 -7.76
C PRO A 13 2.60 14.00 -7.78
N ARG A 14 2.07 13.26 -8.78
CA ARG A 14 2.55 11.89 -9.03
C ARG A 14 4.08 11.93 -9.11
N PRO A 15 4.79 11.05 -8.38
CA PRO A 15 6.23 11.00 -8.47
C PRO A 15 6.52 10.71 -9.92
N THR A 16 7.37 11.55 -10.50
CA THR A 16 7.80 11.38 -11.87
C THR A 16 8.61 10.10 -11.97
N ASP A 17 8.77 9.56 -13.19
CA ASP A 17 9.63 8.39 -13.46
C ASP A 17 11.11 8.59 -13.06
N ASN A 18 11.47 9.74 -12.48
CA ASN A 18 12.80 10.07 -12.01
C ASN A 18 13.07 9.67 -10.54
N THR A 19 12.08 9.13 -9.82
CA THR A 19 12.32 8.48 -8.53
C THR A 19 12.99 7.12 -8.76
N ASN A 20 14.08 6.86 -8.04
CA ASN A 20 14.82 5.60 -8.13
C ASN A 20 14.10 4.49 -7.35
N TRP A 21 12.96 4.03 -7.88
CA TRP A 21 12.17 2.94 -7.30
C TRP A 21 12.98 1.65 -7.19
N LEU A 22 12.75 0.89 -6.13
CA LEU A 22 13.30 -0.46 -5.99
C LEU A 22 12.70 -1.38 -7.04
N ASP A 23 13.55 -2.22 -7.64
CA ASP A 23 13.15 -3.30 -8.55
C ASP A 23 12.68 -4.50 -7.72
N LEU A 24 11.41 -4.49 -7.32
CA LEU A 24 10.85 -5.48 -6.40
C LEU A 24 10.84 -6.90 -6.97
N GLU A 25 10.72 -7.06 -8.30
CA GLU A 25 10.78 -8.37 -8.97
C GLU A 25 12.10 -9.09 -8.68
N ARG A 26 13.18 -8.32 -8.59
CA ARG A 26 14.53 -8.84 -8.40
C ARG A 26 15.00 -8.86 -6.96
N LEU A 27 14.35 -8.09 -6.09
CA LEU A 27 14.83 -7.82 -4.73
C LEU A 27 13.98 -8.50 -3.65
N ALA A 28 12.76 -8.91 -3.95
CA ALA A 28 11.84 -9.43 -2.96
C ALA A 28 11.03 -10.63 -3.47
N GLN A 29 10.73 -11.53 -2.53
CA GLN A 29 9.66 -12.50 -2.66
C GLN A 29 8.36 -11.89 -2.14
N VAL A 30 7.24 -12.32 -2.72
CA VAL A 30 5.93 -11.77 -2.37
C VAL A 30 5.06 -12.88 -1.81
N GLU A 31 4.38 -12.58 -0.70
CA GLU A 31 3.34 -13.44 -0.16
C GLU A 31 2.02 -12.67 -0.10
N VAL A 32 0.95 -13.33 -0.53
CA VAL A 32 -0.40 -12.78 -0.53
C VAL A 32 -1.34 -13.77 0.15
N SER A 33 -2.31 -13.28 0.91
CA SER A 33 -3.31 -14.13 1.57
C SER A 33 -4.29 -14.78 0.60
N SER A 34 -4.66 -14.07 -0.47
CA SER A 34 -5.45 -14.58 -1.59
C SER A 34 -5.21 -13.71 -2.82
N GLU A 35 -5.50 -14.23 -4.01
CA GLU A 35 -5.27 -13.51 -5.26
C GLU A 35 -6.21 -14.00 -6.35
N ASP A 36 -6.79 -13.05 -7.08
CA ASP A 36 -7.52 -13.27 -8.31
C ASP A 36 -6.53 -13.45 -9.48
N ALA A 37 -6.69 -14.55 -10.23
CA ALA A 37 -5.76 -14.93 -11.30
C ALA A 37 -5.65 -13.88 -12.42
N ASP A 38 -6.69 -13.07 -12.65
CA ASP A 38 -6.67 -11.99 -13.65
C ASP A 38 -6.05 -10.69 -13.11
N HIS A 39 -5.83 -10.62 -11.79
CA HIS A 39 -5.35 -9.45 -11.07
C HIS A 39 -4.22 -9.81 -10.08
N PRO A 40 -3.10 -10.36 -10.57
CA PRO A 40 -2.01 -10.82 -9.71
C PRO A 40 -1.15 -9.65 -9.18
N ILE A 41 -0.39 -9.92 -8.12
CA ILE A 41 0.31 -8.92 -7.31
C ILE A 41 1.37 -8.15 -8.11
N GLU A 42 1.96 -8.78 -9.11
CA GLU A 42 2.91 -8.16 -10.02
C GLU A 42 2.30 -6.92 -10.72
N GLN A 43 0.98 -6.92 -10.98
CA GLN A 43 0.30 -5.78 -11.58
C GLN A 43 0.30 -4.53 -10.68
N ALA A 44 0.41 -4.70 -9.35
CA ALA A 44 0.53 -3.60 -8.41
C ALA A 44 1.99 -3.18 -8.17
N LEU A 45 2.96 -4.10 -8.29
CA LEU A 45 4.36 -3.86 -7.92
C LEU A 45 5.22 -3.32 -9.08
N LEU A 46 5.02 -3.81 -10.31
CA LEU A 46 5.95 -3.53 -11.43
C LEU A 46 5.68 -2.21 -12.15
N GLY A 47 4.58 -1.53 -11.82
CA GLY A 47 4.22 -0.23 -12.39
C GLY A 47 3.83 -0.27 -13.87
N GLY A 48 2.90 0.59 -14.26
CA GLY A 48 2.82 1.08 -15.64
C GLY A 48 1.73 0.53 -16.56
N THR A 49 1.08 -0.62 -16.32
CA THR A 49 0.04 -1.10 -17.27
C THR A 49 -1.05 -2.00 -16.69
N GLY A 50 -0.96 -2.40 -15.43
CA GLY A 50 -1.90 -3.35 -14.81
C GLY A 50 -3.15 -2.71 -14.24
N THR A 51 -4.19 -3.53 -14.05
CA THR A 51 -5.38 -3.20 -13.26
C THR A 51 -5.13 -3.25 -11.74
N GLY A 52 -3.90 -3.52 -11.33
CA GLY A 52 -3.51 -3.74 -9.94
C GLY A 52 -3.81 -5.16 -9.46
N TRP A 53 -3.48 -5.39 -8.20
CA TRP A 53 -3.78 -6.61 -7.48
C TRP A 53 -5.23 -6.62 -6.97
N ARG A 54 -5.83 -7.81 -6.91
CA ARG A 54 -7.12 -8.06 -6.25
C ARG A 54 -7.09 -9.37 -5.48
N ALA A 55 -7.65 -9.35 -4.29
CA ALA A 55 -7.90 -10.55 -3.51
C ALA A 55 -8.98 -11.43 -4.15
N ALA A 56 -8.78 -12.75 -4.16
CA ALA A 56 -9.83 -13.69 -4.56
C ALA A 56 -10.93 -13.83 -3.49
N ASP A 57 -10.54 -13.75 -2.22
CA ASP A 57 -11.45 -13.96 -1.09
C ASP A 57 -11.87 -12.65 -0.41
N PRO A 58 -13.10 -12.55 0.10
CA PRO A 58 -13.53 -11.39 0.87
C PRO A 58 -12.92 -11.37 2.28
N GLY A 59 -12.86 -10.19 2.87
CA GLY A 59 -12.37 -9.95 4.23
C GLY A 59 -10.93 -9.41 4.27
N PRO A 60 -10.35 -9.25 5.47
CA PRO A 60 -9.01 -8.70 5.63
C PRO A 60 -7.94 -9.51 4.88
N GLN A 61 -7.01 -8.80 4.25
CA GLN A 61 -5.94 -9.39 3.45
C GLN A 61 -4.58 -8.91 3.93
N SER A 62 -3.57 -9.75 3.74
CA SER A 62 -2.17 -9.46 4.09
C SER A 62 -1.30 -9.66 2.86
N LEU A 63 -0.47 -8.65 2.58
CA LEU A 63 0.53 -8.64 1.51
C LEU A 63 1.90 -8.44 2.16
N ARG A 64 2.87 -9.29 1.85
CA ARG A 64 4.23 -9.20 2.38
C ARG A 64 5.26 -9.17 1.27
N LEU A 65 6.18 -8.21 1.36
CA LEU A 65 7.42 -8.17 0.60
C LEU A 65 8.56 -8.65 1.50
N ILE A 66 9.18 -9.76 1.14
CA ILE A 66 10.30 -10.37 1.87
C ILE A 66 11.56 -10.12 1.04
N PHE A 67 12.40 -9.20 1.49
CA PHE A 67 13.60 -8.84 0.75
C PHE A 67 14.70 -9.89 0.93
N ASP A 68 15.35 -10.28 -0.18
CA ASP A 68 16.46 -11.25 -0.13
C ASP A 68 17.62 -10.74 0.73
N ARG A 69 17.85 -9.43 0.66
CA ARG A 69 18.75 -8.66 1.54
C ARG A 69 18.00 -7.46 2.11
N PRO A 70 18.24 -7.07 3.38
CA PRO A 70 17.61 -5.88 3.94
C PRO A 70 17.78 -4.65 3.06
N GLN A 71 16.71 -3.89 2.86
CA GLN A 71 16.69 -2.68 2.05
C GLN A 71 16.50 -1.46 2.94
N ARG A 72 17.16 -0.35 2.58
CA ARG A 72 16.78 0.96 3.11
C ARG A 72 15.57 1.45 2.35
N ILE A 73 14.53 1.86 3.05
CA ILE A 73 13.31 2.45 2.48
C ILE A 73 13.16 3.86 3.04
N GLY A 74 13.12 4.83 2.14
CA GLY A 74 12.87 6.24 2.42
C GLY A 74 11.48 6.72 1.98
N LEU A 75 10.87 6.03 1.03
CA LEU A 75 9.57 6.37 0.48
C LEU A 75 8.71 5.14 0.26
N ILE A 76 7.45 5.20 0.68
CA ILE A 76 6.41 4.22 0.32
C ILE A 76 5.29 4.93 -0.42
N TYR A 77 4.93 4.39 -1.58
CA TYR A 77 3.84 4.85 -2.43
C TYR A 77 2.76 3.78 -2.50
N LEU A 78 1.52 4.16 -2.21
CA LEU A 78 0.35 3.30 -2.34
C LEU A 78 -0.72 3.99 -3.17
N ARG A 79 -1.38 3.24 -4.04
CA ARG A 79 -2.61 3.67 -4.72
C ARG A 79 -3.68 2.60 -4.55
N PHE A 80 -4.79 2.99 -3.94
CA PHE A 80 -5.99 2.18 -3.82
C PHE A 80 -7.06 2.70 -4.78
N ALA A 81 -7.91 1.80 -5.27
CA ALA A 81 -9.05 2.15 -6.12
C ALA A 81 -10.26 1.27 -5.77
N GLU A 82 -11.42 1.90 -5.62
CA GLU A 82 -12.72 1.27 -5.39
C GLU A 82 -13.78 1.96 -6.26
N GLN A 83 -14.29 1.22 -7.23
CA GLN A 83 -15.17 1.75 -8.28
C GLN A 83 -16.62 1.24 -8.17
N GLY A 84 -16.90 0.30 -7.26
CA GLY A 84 -18.20 -0.36 -7.16
C GLY A 84 -19.00 0.01 -5.90
N HIS A 85 -18.33 0.31 -4.80
CA HIS A 85 -18.99 0.40 -3.49
C HIS A 85 -18.55 1.60 -2.67
N ARG A 86 -19.54 2.23 -2.01
CA ARG A 86 -19.27 3.11 -0.87
C ARG A 86 -18.83 2.26 0.31
N ARG A 87 -17.64 2.49 0.84
CA ARG A 87 -17.09 1.75 1.98
C ARG A 87 -16.04 2.56 2.73
N THR A 88 -15.83 2.21 3.99
CA THR A 88 -14.68 2.70 4.74
C THR A 88 -13.64 1.59 4.80
N GLN A 89 -12.51 1.80 4.14
CA GLN A 89 -11.38 0.88 4.13
C GLN A 89 -10.35 1.32 5.17
N GLU A 90 -9.66 0.37 5.78
CA GLU A 90 -8.47 0.61 6.59
C GLU A 90 -7.27 -0.12 5.99
N TYR A 91 -6.09 0.48 6.06
CA TYR A 91 -4.85 -0.24 5.86
C TYR A 91 -3.84 0.05 6.97
N GLN A 92 -2.98 -0.93 7.24
CA GLN A 92 -1.87 -0.84 8.18
C GLN A 92 -0.59 -1.22 7.44
N LEU A 93 0.43 -0.36 7.55
CA LEU A 93 1.79 -0.65 7.14
C LEU A 93 2.63 -0.97 8.36
N ARG A 94 3.39 -2.06 8.29
CA ARG A 94 4.36 -2.45 9.31
C ARG A 94 5.59 -3.06 8.66
N TRP A 95 6.70 -3.04 9.37
CA TRP A 95 7.96 -3.56 8.85
C TRP A 95 8.70 -4.36 9.91
N SER A 96 9.67 -5.15 9.46
CA SER A 96 10.54 -5.96 10.30
C SER A 96 11.98 -5.86 9.81
N ALA A 97 12.92 -5.71 10.75
CA ALA A 97 14.36 -5.84 10.50
C ALA A 97 14.88 -7.28 10.69
N ASP A 98 14.12 -8.14 11.37
CA ASP A 98 14.55 -9.44 11.89
C ASP A 98 13.85 -10.62 11.18
N ARG A 99 13.66 -10.49 9.87
CA ARG A 99 13.02 -11.47 8.98
C ARG A 99 11.63 -11.92 9.46
N GLY A 100 10.87 -10.99 10.01
CA GLY A 100 9.49 -11.20 10.43
C GLY A 100 9.34 -11.81 11.83
N SER A 101 10.39 -11.82 12.66
CA SER A 101 10.29 -12.30 14.04
C SER A 101 9.56 -11.29 14.93
N SER A 102 9.76 -9.99 14.67
CA SER A 102 9.05 -8.88 15.28
C SER A 102 8.71 -7.83 14.23
N TYR A 103 7.65 -7.06 14.49
CA TYR A 103 7.20 -6.01 13.57
C TYR A 103 6.94 -4.71 14.31
N GLN A 104 7.23 -3.62 13.63
CA GLN A 104 6.96 -2.25 14.05
C GLN A 104 5.94 -1.63 13.11
N GLU A 105 4.87 -1.06 13.67
CA GLU A 105 3.90 -0.30 12.87
C GLU A 105 4.57 0.97 12.33
N ILE A 106 4.41 1.21 11.03
CA ILE A 106 4.76 2.48 10.39
C ILE A 106 3.58 3.43 10.58
N LEU A 107 2.39 2.99 10.16
CA LEU A 107 1.15 3.75 10.26
C LEU A 107 -0.08 2.87 10.04
N ARG A 108 -1.23 3.44 10.37
CA ARG A 108 -2.56 2.94 10.04
C ARG A 108 -3.42 4.11 9.57
N GLN A 109 -4.15 3.92 8.48
CA GLN A 109 -5.02 4.94 7.88
C GLN A 109 -6.37 4.34 7.53
N GLN A 110 -7.40 5.18 7.59
CA GLN A 110 -8.75 4.86 7.15
C GLN A 110 -9.19 5.84 6.07
N TRP A 111 -9.86 5.35 5.04
CA TRP A 111 -10.37 6.16 3.95
C TRP A 111 -11.81 5.76 3.58
N ASN A 112 -12.62 6.76 3.22
CA ASN A 112 -13.98 6.56 2.76
C ASN A 112 -14.02 6.61 1.24
N PHE A 113 -14.22 5.46 0.61
CA PHE A 113 -14.43 5.38 -0.82
C PHE A 113 -15.88 5.72 -1.16
N ASP A 114 -16.02 6.50 -2.23
CA ASP A 114 -17.29 6.78 -2.89
C ASP A 114 -17.09 6.69 -4.41
N PRO A 115 -17.71 5.73 -5.10
CA PRO A 115 -17.58 5.58 -6.56
C PRO A 115 -17.90 6.86 -7.35
N GLU A 116 -18.74 7.75 -6.81
CA GLU A 116 -19.16 8.98 -7.47
C GLU A 116 -18.25 10.17 -7.18
N ALA A 117 -17.42 10.12 -6.12
CA ALA A 117 -16.72 11.29 -5.60
C ALA A 117 -15.26 11.06 -5.16
N ALA A 118 -14.95 9.89 -4.61
CA ALA A 118 -13.65 9.53 -4.05
C ALA A 118 -13.37 8.05 -4.31
N SER A 119 -13.15 7.69 -5.58
CA SER A 119 -12.96 6.30 -6.02
C SER A 119 -11.49 5.85 -6.06
N GLU A 120 -10.56 6.76 -5.83
CA GLU A 120 -9.14 6.49 -5.67
C GLU A 120 -8.61 7.15 -4.40
N GLU A 121 -7.62 6.50 -3.78
CA GLU A 121 -6.84 7.09 -2.71
C GLU A 121 -5.35 6.87 -2.97
N ILE A 122 -4.57 7.94 -2.87
CA ILE A 122 -3.14 7.95 -3.19
C ILE A 122 -2.36 8.44 -1.98
N GLU A 123 -1.44 7.60 -1.52
CA GLU A 123 -0.72 7.80 -0.29
C GLU A 123 0.78 7.82 -0.52
N ARG A 124 1.45 8.78 0.11
CA ARG A 124 2.90 8.99 0.03
C ARG A 124 3.47 9.16 1.41
N HIS A 125 4.27 8.19 1.81
CA HIS A 125 4.85 8.14 3.15
C HIS A 125 6.36 8.29 3.05
N GLN A 126 6.88 9.43 3.49
CA GLN A 126 8.30 9.62 3.74
C GLN A 126 8.65 8.93 5.06
N VAL A 127 9.56 7.98 5.03
CA VAL A 127 9.96 7.15 6.16
C VAL A 127 11.49 7.11 6.25
N ASP A 128 12.04 6.65 7.38
CA ASP A 128 13.48 6.39 7.52
C ASP A 128 13.67 4.99 8.09
N LEU A 129 13.59 3.98 7.22
CA LEU A 129 13.68 2.58 7.60
C LEU A 129 14.99 2.01 7.05
N PRO A 130 16.03 1.83 7.88
CA PRO A 130 17.39 1.57 7.39
C PRO A 130 17.63 0.14 6.90
N GLU A 131 16.96 -0.86 7.49
CA GLU A 131 17.26 -2.28 7.27
C GLU A 131 15.99 -3.13 7.19
N VAL A 132 15.09 -2.79 6.28
CA VAL A 132 13.82 -3.50 6.08
C VAL A 132 14.06 -4.88 5.48
N SER A 133 13.78 -5.92 6.24
CA SER A 133 13.79 -7.31 5.78
C SER A 133 12.42 -7.79 5.32
N VAL A 134 11.35 -7.32 5.97
CA VAL A 134 9.96 -7.58 5.56
C VAL A 134 9.17 -6.27 5.65
N LEU A 135 8.40 -5.98 4.60
CA LEU A 135 7.38 -4.94 4.61
C LEU A 135 6.01 -5.61 4.45
N GLU A 136 5.10 -5.35 5.38
CA GLU A 136 3.76 -5.94 5.40
C GLU A 136 2.70 -4.85 5.31
N LEU A 137 1.75 -5.08 4.40
CA LEU A 137 0.56 -4.28 4.20
C LEU A 137 -0.66 -5.14 4.54
N ASN A 138 -1.38 -4.76 5.60
CA ASN A 138 -2.66 -5.35 5.95
C ASN A 138 -3.79 -4.44 5.48
N ILE A 139 -4.76 -4.98 4.77
CA ILE A 139 -5.92 -4.23 4.25
C ILE A 139 -7.18 -4.82 4.85
N ASN A 140 -7.95 -4.01 5.57
CA ASN A 140 -9.33 -4.31 5.89
C ASN A 140 -10.22 -3.60 4.87
N PRO A 141 -10.80 -4.33 3.89
CA PRO A 141 -11.51 -3.71 2.78
C PRO A 141 -12.81 -3.00 3.19
N ASP A 142 -13.39 -3.36 4.34
CA ASP A 142 -14.57 -2.69 4.89
C ASP A 142 -14.60 -2.83 6.42
N ILE A 143 -14.31 -1.75 7.16
CA ILE A 143 -14.33 -1.77 8.63
C ILE A 143 -15.75 -1.99 9.20
N GLY A 144 -16.80 -1.79 8.38
CA GLY A 144 -18.18 -2.13 8.71
C GLY A 144 -18.45 -3.64 8.69
N GLY A 145 -17.49 -4.46 8.24
CA GLY A 145 -17.57 -5.92 8.26
C GLY A 145 -18.33 -6.53 7.09
N ALA A 146 -18.68 -5.75 6.07
CA ALA A 146 -19.26 -6.30 4.85
C ALA A 146 -18.23 -7.21 4.15
N PRO A 147 -18.65 -8.33 3.52
CA PRO A 147 -17.76 -9.24 2.81
C PRO A 147 -17.30 -8.60 1.50
N ARG A 148 -16.28 -7.74 1.60
CA ARG A 148 -15.66 -7.03 0.48
C ARG A 148 -14.29 -7.60 0.21
N ILE A 149 -13.87 -7.53 -1.06
CA ILE A 149 -12.53 -7.89 -1.49
C ILE A 149 -11.61 -6.68 -1.41
N ALA A 150 -10.33 -6.91 -1.10
CA ALA A 150 -9.30 -5.88 -1.15
C ALA A 150 -8.74 -5.76 -2.58
N SER A 151 -8.35 -4.54 -2.94
CA SER A 151 -7.68 -4.21 -4.19
C SER A 151 -6.56 -3.22 -3.91
N LEU A 152 -5.48 -3.31 -4.69
CA LEU A 152 -4.36 -2.39 -4.62
C LEU A 152 -3.89 -2.10 -6.04
N ALA A 153 -4.01 -0.84 -6.46
CA ALA A 153 -3.67 -0.44 -7.81
C ALA A 153 -2.15 -0.36 -8.00
N GLU A 154 -1.43 0.24 -7.04
CA GLU A 154 0.03 0.33 -7.07
C GLU A 154 0.64 0.28 -5.67
N TRP A 155 1.81 -0.35 -5.56
CA TRP A 155 2.66 -0.32 -4.38
C TRP A 155 4.12 -0.24 -4.78
N ARG A 156 4.76 0.90 -4.50
CA ARG A 156 6.17 1.15 -4.83
C ARG A 156 6.92 1.69 -3.63
N MET A 157 8.24 1.52 -3.64
CA MET A 157 9.11 2.07 -2.61
C MET A 157 10.50 2.38 -3.15
N ALA A 158 11.18 3.33 -2.50
CA ALA A 158 12.52 3.81 -2.85
C ALA A 158 13.33 4.10 -1.59
#